data_AF-A0A1H1AAY1-F1
#
_entry.id   AF-A0A1H1AAY1-F1
#
_cell.length_a   1.000
_cell.length_b   1.000
_cell.length_c   1.000
_cell.angle_alpha   90.00
_cell.angle_beta   90.00
_cell.angle_gamma   90.00
#
_symmetry.space_group_name_H-M   'P 1'
#
loop_
_entity.id
_entity.type
_entity.pdbx_description
1 polymer ?
#
loop_
_entity_poly.entity_id
_entity_poly.type
_entity_poly.pdbx_seq_one_letter_code
_entity_poly.pdbx_strand_id
1 'polypeptide(L)'
;MTLVIFVLFYLILFVLGALVAWVHTGGIVDDFAKLFTPYVAALTSLLAALIAYLNVNRQTKLTKQVEKLKADLTVDIEATKTALAAASNAYTELSRALNAFYHSIVKVEEKAFNPDVSKTCDEDIEKVVYQLDRLDESCEAPYRGAWHELHVVRERCAAAASDDDRLKHWLAGKASIATALNEFQVNFKYHPLPRTSQSPRRLGPA
;
A
#
# COMPACT_ATOMS: atom_id res chain seq x y z
N MET A 1 29.61 -22.96 -0.77
CA MET A 1 30.60 -23.35 -1.80
C MET A 1 31.75 -24.17 -1.21
N THR A 2 32.26 -23.78 -0.04
CA THR A 2 33.37 -24.45 0.68
C THR A 2 33.12 -25.92 1.04
N LEU A 3 31.91 -26.30 1.48
CA LEU A 3 31.61 -27.70 1.86
C LEU A 3 31.68 -28.69 0.69
N VAL A 4 31.15 -28.30 -0.47
CA VAL A 4 31.14 -29.15 -1.69
C VAL A 4 32.56 -29.35 -2.21
N ILE A 5 33.37 -28.30 -2.18
CA ILE A 5 34.79 -28.36 -2.56
C ILE A 5 35.56 -29.26 -1.58
N PHE A 6 35.27 -29.17 -0.28
CA PHE A 6 35.89 -30.04 0.73
C PHE A 6 35.54 -31.51 0.51
N VAL A 7 34.26 -31.82 0.27
CA VAL A 7 33.81 -33.20 0.02
C VAL A 7 34.44 -33.75 -1.26
N LEU A 8 34.49 -32.98 -2.35
CA LEU A 8 35.14 -33.37 -3.60
C LEU A 8 36.65 -33.55 -3.43
N PHE A 9 37.31 -32.70 -2.65
CA PHE A 9 38.74 -32.79 -2.38
C PHE A 9 39.09 -34.05 -1.58
N TYR A 10 38.34 -34.36 -0.52
CA TYR A 10 38.53 -35.60 0.24
C TYR A 10 38.24 -36.84 -0.60
N LEU A 11 37.26 -36.76 -1.50
CA LEU A 11 36.96 -37.79 -2.48
C LEU A 11 38.14 -38.08 -3.40
N ILE A 12 38.73 -37.03 -3.97
CA ILE A 12 39.87 -37.13 -4.87
C ILE A 12 41.07 -37.71 -4.12
N LEU A 13 41.36 -37.22 -2.91
CA LEU A 13 42.43 -37.76 -2.06
C LEU A 13 42.21 -39.23 -1.68
N PHE A 14 40.96 -39.62 -1.43
CA PHE A 14 40.61 -40.99 -1.06
C PHE A 14 40.75 -41.95 -2.24
N VAL A 15 40.29 -41.56 -3.44
CA VAL A 15 40.46 -42.35 -4.67
C VAL A 15 41.94 -42.48 -5.03
N LEU A 16 42.70 -41.39 -4.92
CA LEU A 16 44.16 -41.41 -5.12
C LEU A 16 44.85 -42.32 -4.09
N GLY A 17 44.45 -42.26 -2.82
CA GLY A 17 44.99 -43.13 -1.77
C GLY A 17 44.73 -44.61 -2.02
N ALA A 18 43.50 -44.96 -2.44
CA ALA A 18 43.14 -46.32 -2.80
C ALA A 18 43.91 -46.82 -4.04
N LEU A 19 44.12 -45.95 -5.04
CA LEU A 19 44.91 -46.24 -6.23
C LEU A 19 46.38 -46.50 -5.90
N VAL A 20 46.98 -45.65 -5.05
CA VAL A 20 48.37 -45.80 -4.60
C VAL A 20 48.54 -47.08 -3.78
N ALA A 21 47.60 -47.39 -2.88
CA ALA A 21 47.62 -48.63 -2.12
C ALA A 21 47.52 -49.88 -3.02
N TRP A 22 46.68 -49.83 -4.05
CA TRP A 22 46.52 -50.92 -5.03
C TRP A 22 47.77 -51.15 -5.88
N VAL A 23 48.44 -50.06 -6.30
CA VAL A 23 49.71 -50.13 -7.05
C VAL A 23 50.83 -50.70 -6.18
N HIS A 24 50.85 -50.42 -4.88
CA HIS A 24 51.90 -50.92 -3.97
C HIS A 24 51.71 -52.37 -3.50
N THR A 25 50.48 -52.91 -3.51
CA THR A 25 50.22 -54.29 -3.04
C THR A 25 50.28 -55.35 -4.12
N GLY A 26 50.68 -55.02 -5.36
CA GLY A 26 50.85 -56.00 -6.43
C GLY A 26 49.53 -56.52 -7.04
N GLY A 27 48.47 -55.71 -6.98
CA GLY A 27 47.25 -55.76 -7.81
C GLY A 27 46.70 -57.13 -8.23
N ILE A 28 46.05 -57.87 -7.32
CA ILE A 28 45.05 -58.86 -7.72
C ILE A 28 43.75 -58.11 -8.01
N VAL A 29 43.32 -58.13 -9.27
CA VAL A 29 42.12 -57.40 -9.77
C VAL A 29 40.86 -57.73 -8.95
N ASP A 30 40.76 -58.94 -8.43
CA ASP A 30 39.60 -59.43 -7.68
C ASP A 30 39.38 -58.72 -6.33
N ASP A 31 40.45 -58.35 -5.61
CA ASP A 31 40.30 -57.71 -4.30
C ASP A 31 39.99 -56.21 -4.43
N PHE A 32 40.50 -55.58 -5.49
CA PHE A 32 40.08 -54.23 -5.87
C PHE A 32 38.59 -54.21 -6.25
N ALA A 33 38.11 -55.15 -7.06
CA ALA A 33 36.71 -55.23 -7.47
C ALA A 33 35.74 -55.44 -6.29
N LYS A 34 36.13 -56.28 -5.31
CA LYS A 34 35.35 -56.52 -4.09
C LYS A 34 35.21 -55.28 -3.21
N LEU A 35 36.25 -54.45 -3.16
CA LEU A 35 36.27 -53.21 -2.38
C LEU A 35 35.62 -52.04 -3.13
N PHE A 36 35.82 -51.96 -4.45
CA PHE A 36 35.34 -50.86 -5.28
C PHE A 36 33.81 -50.71 -5.24
N THR A 37 33.08 -51.81 -5.35
CA THR A 37 31.61 -51.80 -5.40
C THR A 37 30.96 -51.19 -4.14
N PRO A 38 31.28 -51.62 -2.90
CA PRO A 38 30.73 -51.00 -1.69
C PRO A 38 31.19 -49.56 -1.52
N TYR A 39 32.40 -49.19 -1.97
CA TYR A 39 32.87 -47.80 -1.92
C TYR A 39 32.08 -46.89 -2.88
N VAL A 40 31.84 -47.32 -4.12
CA VAL A 40 31.01 -46.55 -5.08
C VAL A 40 29.58 -46.43 -4.56
N ALA A 41 29.02 -47.46 -3.93
CA ALA A 41 27.70 -47.40 -3.33
C ALA A 41 27.64 -46.40 -2.15
N ALA A 42 28.62 -46.43 -1.25
CA ALA A 42 28.74 -45.47 -0.15
C ALA A 42 28.94 -44.03 -0.65
N LEU A 43 29.65 -43.88 -1.76
CA LEU A 43 29.86 -42.57 -2.35
C LEU A 43 28.59 -42.01 -3.00
N THR A 44 27.87 -42.87 -3.73
CA THR A 44 26.62 -42.51 -4.39
C THR A 44 25.56 -42.12 -3.36
N SER A 45 25.48 -42.84 -2.23
CA SER A 45 24.58 -42.50 -1.14
C SER A 45 24.96 -41.19 -0.43
N LEU A 46 26.27 -40.92 -0.25
CA LEU A 46 26.75 -39.65 0.30
C LEU A 46 26.41 -38.46 -0.61
N LEU A 47 26.64 -38.60 -1.92
CA LEU A 47 26.27 -37.59 -2.93
C LEU A 47 24.76 -37.34 -2.94
N ALA A 48 23.95 -38.40 -2.90
CA ALA A 48 22.49 -38.28 -2.83
C ALA A 48 22.04 -37.56 -1.54
N ALA A 49 22.62 -37.91 -0.38
CA ALA A 49 22.33 -37.25 0.89
C ALA A 49 22.75 -35.77 0.89
N LEU A 50 23.89 -35.43 0.29
CA LEU A 50 24.36 -34.05 0.15
C LEU A 50 23.42 -33.23 -0.75
N ILE A 51 22.99 -33.79 -1.89
CA ILE A 51 22.04 -33.15 -2.80
C ILE A 51 20.71 -32.91 -2.09
N ALA A 52 20.20 -33.91 -1.35
CA ALA A 52 18.99 -33.77 -0.56
C ALA A 52 19.11 -32.68 0.50
N TYR A 53 20.22 -32.66 1.25
CA TYR A 53 20.48 -31.64 2.27
C TYR A 53 20.56 -30.23 1.68
N LEU A 54 21.26 -30.05 0.55
CA LEU A 54 21.35 -28.76 -0.14
C LEU A 54 19.99 -28.30 -0.65
N ASN A 55 19.18 -29.20 -1.20
CA ASN A 55 17.83 -28.89 -1.67
C ASN A 55 16.90 -28.49 -0.52
N VAL A 56 16.91 -29.24 0.59
CA VAL A 56 16.11 -28.91 1.78
C VAL A 56 16.55 -27.56 2.35
N ASN A 57 17.84 -27.32 2.54
CA ASN A 57 18.32 -26.07 3.11
C ASN A 57 18.01 -24.86 2.21
N ARG A 58 18.14 -25.02 0.88
CA ARG A 58 17.75 -23.99 -0.09
C ARG A 58 16.24 -23.74 -0.07
N GLN A 59 15.44 -24.79 -0.04
CA GLN A 59 13.98 -24.69 0.07
C GLN A 59 13.58 -23.98 1.38
N THR A 60 14.11 -24.41 2.52
CA THR A 60 13.82 -23.78 3.82
C THR A 60 14.20 -22.30 3.84
N LYS A 61 15.35 -21.93 3.27
CA LYS A 61 15.76 -20.52 3.18
C LYS A 61 14.78 -19.71 2.32
N LEU A 62 14.39 -20.23 1.16
CA LEU A 62 13.42 -19.59 0.27
C LEU A 62 12.05 -19.47 0.94
N THR A 63 11.57 -20.52 1.61
CA THR A 63 10.29 -20.52 2.34
C THR A 63 10.30 -19.42 3.40
N LYS A 64 11.35 -19.31 4.22
CA LYS A 64 11.46 -18.25 5.23
C LYS A 64 11.45 -16.84 4.63
N GLN A 65 12.11 -16.65 3.47
CA GLN A 65 12.10 -15.36 2.77
C GLN A 65 10.70 -15.02 2.23
N VAL A 66 10.00 -16.00 1.65
CA VAL A 66 8.62 -15.83 1.16
C VAL A 66 7.66 -15.55 2.31
N GLU A 67 7.78 -16.25 3.44
CA GLU A 67 6.95 -16.00 4.62
C GLU A 67 7.17 -14.60 5.19
N LYS A 68 8.44 -14.15 5.24
CA LYS A 68 8.75 -12.79 5.66
C LYS A 68 8.14 -11.76 4.72
N LEU A 69 8.32 -11.91 3.41
CA LEU A 69 7.72 -11.01 2.41
C LEU A 69 6.19 -10.99 2.50
N LYS A 70 5.56 -12.15 2.73
CA LYS A 70 4.11 -12.24 2.92
C LYS A 70 3.68 -11.50 4.17
N ALA A 71 4.40 -11.63 5.29
CA ALA A 71 4.10 -10.92 6.52
C ALA A 71 4.24 -9.40 6.33
N ASP A 72 5.34 -8.95 5.73
CA ASP A 72 5.59 -7.53 5.44
C ASP A 72 4.47 -6.97 4.53
N LEU A 73 4.13 -7.68 3.44
CA LEU A 73 3.05 -7.27 2.54
C LEU A 73 1.67 -7.23 3.22
N THR A 74 1.42 -8.14 4.18
CA THR A 74 0.16 -8.14 4.93
C THR A 74 0.04 -6.90 5.81
N VAL A 75 1.14 -6.49 6.45
CA VAL A 75 1.19 -5.25 7.25
C VAL A 75 0.93 -4.03 6.39
N ASP A 76 1.59 -3.94 5.22
CA ASP A 76 1.40 -2.83 4.28
C ASP A 76 -0.04 -2.77 3.73
N ILE A 77 -0.66 -3.92 3.45
CA ILE A 77 -2.06 -4.00 3.00
C ILE A 77 -3.02 -3.51 4.10
N GLU A 78 -2.82 -3.91 5.35
CA GLU A 78 -3.69 -3.42 6.44
C GLU A 78 -3.46 -1.92 6.73
N ALA A 79 -2.23 -1.43 6.62
CA ALA A 79 -1.94 0.00 6.75
C ALA A 79 -2.61 0.83 5.64
N THR A 80 -2.53 0.37 4.39
CA THR A 80 -3.19 1.05 3.26
C THR A 80 -4.72 0.98 3.35
N LYS A 81 -5.28 -0.15 3.78
CA LYS A 81 -6.72 -0.30 4.00
C LYS A 81 -7.24 0.61 5.11
N THR A 82 -6.51 0.74 6.22
CA THR A 82 -6.89 1.63 7.33
C THR A 82 -6.80 3.11 6.92
N ALA A 83 -5.75 3.51 6.21
CA ALA A 83 -5.63 4.85 5.63
C ALA A 83 -6.80 5.14 4.67
N LEU A 84 -7.13 4.20 3.79
CA LEU A 84 -8.22 4.35 2.83
C LEU A 84 -9.59 4.47 3.51
N ALA A 85 -9.82 3.74 4.58
CA ALA A 85 -11.05 3.86 5.36
C ALA A 85 -11.17 5.24 6.03
N ALA A 86 -10.07 5.75 6.60
CA ALA A 86 -10.03 7.07 7.23
C ALA A 86 -10.32 8.20 6.22
N ALA A 87 -9.66 8.12 5.06
CA ALA A 87 -9.89 8.96 3.89
C ALA A 87 -11.36 8.98 3.45
N SER A 88 -11.92 7.81 3.16
CA SER A 88 -13.30 7.66 2.72
C SER A 88 -14.30 8.26 3.72
N ASN A 89 -14.04 8.12 5.02
CA ASN A 89 -14.87 8.71 6.07
C ASN A 89 -14.79 10.24 6.06
N ALA A 90 -13.58 10.80 6.02
CA ALA A 90 -13.37 12.24 5.99
C ALA A 90 -14.01 12.89 4.75
N TYR A 91 -13.90 12.28 3.57
CA TYR A 91 -14.60 12.77 2.37
C TYR A 91 -16.13 12.68 2.48
N THR A 92 -16.66 11.62 3.11
CA THR A 92 -18.11 11.49 3.36
C THR A 92 -18.58 12.60 4.30
N GLU A 93 -17.81 12.91 5.34
CA GLU A 93 -18.08 14.02 6.25
C GLU A 93 -18.03 15.37 5.53
N LEU A 94 -17.06 15.58 4.63
CA LEU A 94 -16.95 16.80 3.83
C LEU A 94 -18.17 16.99 2.94
N SER A 95 -18.59 15.93 2.25
CA SER A 95 -19.80 15.94 1.42
C SER A 95 -21.05 16.28 2.24
N ARG A 96 -21.18 15.72 3.44
CA ARG A 96 -22.28 16.03 4.36
C ARG A 96 -22.24 17.49 4.81
N ALA A 97 -21.06 18.02 5.16
CA ALA A 97 -20.88 19.40 5.60
C ALA A 97 -21.19 20.41 4.49
N LEU A 98 -20.72 20.16 3.26
CA LEU A 98 -21.05 20.98 2.08
C LEU A 98 -22.55 21.01 1.79
N ASN A 99 -23.22 19.85 1.86
CA ASN A 99 -24.67 19.79 1.67
C ASN A 99 -25.42 20.54 2.79
N ALA A 100 -24.96 20.42 4.05
CA ALA A 100 -25.53 21.18 5.16
C ALA A 100 -25.35 22.69 4.96
N PHE A 101 -24.17 23.13 4.50
CA PHE A 101 -23.89 24.53 4.20
C PHE A 101 -24.80 25.03 3.06
N TYR A 102 -24.91 24.29 1.96
CA TYR A 102 -25.85 24.58 0.87
C TYR A 102 -27.29 24.74 1.38
N HIS A 103 -27.79 23.78 2.15
CA HIS A 103 -29.14 23.84 2.71
C HIS A 103 -29.34 25.02 3.67
N SER A 104 -28.30 25.43 4.40
CA SER A 104 -28.38 26.62 5.27
C SER A 104 -28.64 27.90 4.47
N ILE A 105 -28.07 28.00 3.25
CA ILE A 105 -28.24 29.15 2.36
C ILE A 105 -29.57 29.07 1.60
N VAL A 106 -30.00 27.87 1.18
CA VAL A 106 -31.30 27.67 0.51
C VAL A 106 -32.47 28.20 1.33
N LYS A 107 -32.37 28.21 2.67
CA LYS A 107 -33.37 28.83 3.56
C LYS A 107 -33.64 30.31 3.29
N VAL A 108 -32.80 31.00 2.51
CA VAL A 108 -33.10 32.33 1.96
C VAL A 108 -34.39 32.32 1.14
N GLU A 109 -34.67 31.27 0.37
CA GLU A 109 -35.91 31.12 -0.42
C GLU A 109 -37.15 31.07 0.48
N GLU A 110 -37.00 30.57 1.71
CA GLU A 110 -38.06 30.43 2.72
C GLU A 110 -38.12 31.63 3.69
N LYS A 111 -37.28 32.67 3.49
CA LYS A 111 -37.09 33.78 4.44
C LYS A 111 -36.71 33.31 5.85
N ALA A 112 -36.06 32.15 5.94
CA ALA A 112 -35.65 31.50 7.18
C ALA A 112 -34.11 31.41 7.29
N PHE A 113 -33.38 32.24 6.52
CA PHE A 113 -31.93 32.27 6.55
C PHE A 113 -31.42 32.71 7.92
N ASN A 114 -30.50 31.93 8.48
CA ASN A 114 -29.82 32.24 9.73
C ASN A 114 -28.30 32.29 9.48
N PRO A 115 -27.67 33.47 9.61
CA PRO A 115 -26.24 33.63 9.34
C PRO A 115 -25.36 32.84 10.31
N ASP A 116 -25.77 32.66 11.58
CA ASP A 116 -24.99 31.93 12.58
C ASP A 116 -24.96 30.43 12.28
N VAL A 117 -26.09 29.87 11.83
CA VAL A 117 -26.16 28.47 11.38
C VAL A 117 -25.27 28.26 10.16
N SER A 118 -25.35 29.18 9.20
CA SER A 118 -24.54 29.11 7.98
C SER A 118 -23.04 29.24 8.27
N LYS A 119 -22.68 30.11 9.22
CA LYS A 119 -21.31 30.26 9.71
C LYS A 119 -20.79 29.00 10.41
N THR A 120 -21.62 28.36 11.24
CA THR A 120 -21.26 27.10 11.89
C THR A 120 -20.96 26.01 10.86
N CYS A 121 -21.76 25.92 9.79
CA CYS A 121 -21.50 24.96 8.70
C CYS A 121 -20.16 25.23 7.99
N ASP A 122 -19.78 26.50 7.83
CA ASP A 122 -18.50 26.90 7.25
C ASP A 122 -17.31 26.46 8.11
N GLU A 123 -17.39 26.69 9.43
CA GLU A 123 -16.39 26.25 10.40
C GLU A 123 -16.28 24.71 10.47
N ASP A 124 -17.39 24.00 10.28
CA ASP A 124 -17.39 22.54 10.24
C ASP A 124 -16.71 22.00 8.97
N ILE A 125 -16.84 22.69 7.83
CA ILE A 125 -16.08 22.36 6.61
C ILE A 125 -14.58 22.56 6.86
N GLU A 126 -14.16 23.67 7.47
CA GLU A 126 -12.76 23.93 7.81
C GLU A 126 -12.14 22.82 8.66
N LYS A 127 -12.87 22.32 9.67
CA LYS A 127 -12.40 21.22 10.52
C LYS A 127 -12.17 19.94 9.72
N VAL A 128 -13.08 19.59 8.82
CA VAL A 128 -12.95 18.38 7.99
C VAL A 128 -11.81 18.53 6.98
N VAL A 129 -11.66 19.72 6.39
CA VAL A 129 -10.53 20.05 5.51
C VAL A 129 -9.20 19.87 6.23
N TYR A 130 -9.09 20.40 7.45
CA TYR A 130 -7.88 20.22 8.27
C TYR A 130 -7.57 18.74 8.57
N GLN A 131 -8.59 17.90 8.75
CA GLN A 131 -8.39 16.45 8.91
C GLN A 131 -7.90 15.79 7.62
N LEU A 132 -8.44 16.18 6.47
CA LEU A 132 -8.00 15.68 5.15
C LEU A 132 -6.55 16.05 4.85
N ASP A 133 -6.16 17.30 5.13
CA ASP A 133 -4.77 17.76 4.93
C ASP A 133 -3.78 16.94 5.78
N ARG A 134 -4.17 16.53 6.98
CA ARG A 134 -3.35 15.66 7.86
C ARG A 134 -3.20 14.24 7.35
N LEU A 135 -4.09 13.78 6.48
CA LEU A 135 -4.04 12.44 5.89
C LEU A 135 -3.10 12.38 4.67
N ASP A 136 -2.40 13.48 4.32
CA ASP A 136 -1.58 13.64 3.09
C ASP A 136 -2.36 13.32 1.80
N GLU A 137 -3.68 13.27 1.92
CA GLU A 137 -4.59 13.22 0.80
C GLU A 137 -4.88 14.65 0.41
N SER A 138 -4.02 15.19 -0.46
CA SER A 138 -4.17 16.53 -1.00
C SER A 138 -5.52 16.62 -1.74
N CYS A 139 -6.56 16.98 -1.00
CA CYS A 139 -7.94 17.06 -1.43
C CYS A 139 -8.18 18.34 -2.27
N GLU A 140 -7.12 18.97 -2.77
CA GLU A 140 -7.07 20.40 -3.08
C GLU A 140 -8.03 20.88 -4.18
N ALA A 141 -8.48 20.02 -5.10
CA ALA A 141 -9.14 20.51 -6.30
C ALA A 141 -10.68 20.61 -6.24
N PRO A 142 -11.45 19.56 -5.88
CA PRO A 142 -12.87 19.53 -6.24
C PRO A 142 -13.80 20.24 -5.24
N TYR A 143 -13.46 20.31 -3.95
CA TYR A 143 -14.37 20.90 -2.95
C TYR A 143 -14.18 22.42 -2.78
N ARG A 144 -12.98 22.95 -3.06
CA ARG A 144 -12.66 24.38 -2.84
C ARG A 144 -13.53 25.30 -3.68
N GLY A 145 -13.85 24.92 -4.92
CA GLY A 145 -14.76 25.68 -5.76
C GLY A 145 -16.15 25.77 -5.14
N ALA A 146 -16.72 24.62 -4.75
CA ALA A 146 -18.05 24.56 -4.13
C ALA A 146 -18.09 25.35 -2.80
N TRP A 147 -17.07 25.17 -1.98
CA TRP A 147 -16.95 25.87 -0.71
C TRP A 147 -16.80 27.38 -0.89
N HIS A 148 -15.93 27.82 -1.80
CA HIS A 148 -15.72 29.24 -2.09
C HIS A 148 -17.01 29.93 -2.55
N GLU A 149 -17.72 29.32 -3.50
CA GLU A 149 -18.98 29.88 -4.01
C GLU A 149 -20.05 29.97 -2.91
N LEU A 150 -20.18 28.93 -2.07
CA LEU A 150 -21.07 28.94 -0.91
C LEU A 150 -20.69 30.05 0.09
N HIS A 151 -19.40 30.19 0.39
CA HIS A 151 -18.90 31.19 1.32
C HIS A 151 -19.17 32.62 0.83
N VAL A 152 -18.87 32.91 -0.44
CA VAL A 152 -19.11 34.23 -1.05
C VAL A 152 -20.60 34.59 -1.02
N VAL A 153 -21.49 33.65 -1.35
CA VAL A 153 -22.94 33.89 -1.31
C VAL A 153 -23.42 34.07 0.12
N ARG A 154 -22.93 33.26 1.07
CA ARG A 154 -23.24 33.40 2.50
C ARG A 154 -22.88 34.79 3.02
N GLU A 155 -21.67 35.28 2.74
CA GLU A 155 -21.22 36.60 3.18
C GLU A 155 -22.10 37.72 2.62
N ARG A 156 -22.48 37.64 1.34
CA ARG A 156 -23.40 38.59 0.71
C ARG A 156 -24.79 38.55 1.34
N CYS A 157 -25.33 37.36 1.61
CA CYS A 157 -26.62 37.21 2.29
C CYS A 157 -26.58 37.69 3.75
N ALA A 158 -25.47 37.47 4.46
CA ALA A 158 -25.29 37.94 5.83
C ALA A 158 -25.20 39.48 5.91
N ALA A 159 -24.55 40.11 4.92
CA ALA A 159 -24.43 41.57 4.83
C ALA A 159 -25.71 42.27 4.34
N ALA A 160 -26.63 41.55 3.70
CA ALA A 160 -27.86 42.12 3.16
C ALA A 160 -28.85 42.52 4.27
N ALA A 161 -29.37 43.75 4.16
CA ALA A 161 -30.28 44.35 5.13
C ALA A 161 -31.74 43.86 5.02
N SER A 162 -32.12 43.27 3.89
CA SER A 162 -33.49 42.82 3.61
C SER A 162 -33.51 41.41 3.03
N ASP A 163 -34.63 40.69 3.24
CA ASP A 163 -34.81 39.35 2.69
C ASP A 163 -34.84 39.36 1.15
N ASP A 164 -35.33 40.44 0.54
CA ASP A 164 -35.35 40.59 -0.91
C ASP A 164 -33.93 40.73 -1.48
N ASP A 165 -33.03 41.41 -0.78
CA ASP A 165 -31.64 41.53 -1.18
C ASP A 165 -30.86 40.22 -0.97
N ARG A 166 -31.16 39.48 0.11
CA ARG A 166 -30.65 38.12 0.31
C ARG A 166 -31.05 37.21 -0.84
N LEU A 167 -32.33 37.25 -1.24
CA LEU A 167 -32.86 36.45 -2.33
C LEU A 167 -32.16 36.79 -3.66
N LYS A 168 -31.90 38.07 -3.94
CA LYS A 168 -31.12 38.47 -5.13
C LYS A 168 -29.71 37.88 -5.13
N HIS A 169 -29.00 37.95 -4.00
CA HIS A 169 -27.66 37.38 -3.89
C HIS A 169 -27.65 35.86 -4.05
N TRP A 170 -28.63 35.18 -3.44
CA TRP A 170 -28.82 33.75 -3.61
C TRP A 170 -29.07 33.36 -5.07
N LEU A 171 -30.05 34.00 -5.72
CA LEU A 171 -30.40 33.69 -7.11
C LEU A 171 -29.23 33.96 -8.08
N ALA A 172 -28.43 34.99 -7.83
CA ALA A 172 -27.25 35.29 -8.63
C ALA A 172 -26.15 34.21 -8.51
N GLY A 173 -26.01 33.57 -7.34
CA GLY A 173 -24.99 32.55 -7.08
C GLY A 173 -25.46 31.10 -7.28
N LYS A 174 -26.77 30.84 -7.26
CA LYS A 174 -27.37 29.49 -7.25
C LYS A 174 -26.85 28.58 -8.38
N ALA A 175 -26.73 29.11 -9.60
CA ALA A 175 -26.24 28.32 -10.74
C ALA A 175 -24.76 27.95 -10.60
N SER A 176 -23.93 28.89 -10.15
CA SER A 176 -22.49 28.67 -9.91
C SER A 176 -22.28 27.60 -8.82
N ILE A 177 -23.00 27.74 -7.70
CA ILE A 177 -22.98 26.77 -6.60
C ILE A 177 -23.41 25.38 -7.08
N ALA A 178 -24.49 25.29 -7.87
CA ALA A 178 -24.97 24.01 -8.39
C ALA A 178 -23.93 23.32 -9.30
N THR A 179 -23.28 24.09 -10.17
CA THR A 179 -22.18 23.58 -11.01
C THR A 179 -21.02 23.08 -10.16
N ALA A 180 -20.56 23.89 -9.20
CA ALA A 180 -19.43 23.54 -8.34
C ALA A 180 -19.72 22.32 -7.45
N LEU A 181 -20.94 22.20 -6.91
CA LEU A 181 -21.37 21.02 -6.15
C LEU A 181 -21.46 19.77 -7.03
N ASN A 182 -21.94 19.91 -8.27
CA ASN A 182 -21.98 18.79 -9.21
C ASN A 182 -20.57 18.34 -9.60
N GLU A 183 -19.64 19.27 -9.87
CA GLU A 183 -18.24 18.97 -10.12
C GLU A 183 -17.60 18.26 -8.91
N PHE A 184 -17.89 18.70 -7.70
CA PHE A 184 -17.48 18.01 -6.48
C PHE A 184 -18.03 16.58 -6.40
N GLN A 185 -19.34 16.39 -6.63
CA GLN A 185 -19.98 15.07 -6.57
C GLN A 185 -19.49 14.10 -7.66
N VAL A 186 -19.25 14.61 -8.87
CA VAL A 186 -18.66 13.83 -9.98
C VAL A 186 -17.24 13.44 -9.61
N ASN A 187 -16.40 14.38 -9.18
CA ASN A 187 -15.05 14.06 -8.74
C ASN A 187 -15.03 13.12 -7.54
N PHE A 188 -15.96 13.24 -6.60
CA PHE A 188 -16.11 12.29 -5.48
C PHE A 188 -16.45 10.88 -5.96
N LYS A 189 -17.35 10.75 -6.95
CA LYS A 189 -17.75 9.45 -7.52
C LYS A 189 -16.64 8.78 -8.34
N TYR A 190 -15.77 9.58 -8.97
CA TYR A 190 -14.75 9.10 -9.89
C TYR A 190 -13.31 9.25 -9.37
N HIS A 191 -13.09 9.78 -8.17
CA HIS A 191 -11.76 9.88 -7.60
C HIS A 191 -11.16 8.47 -7.49
N PRO A 192 -10.12 8.13 -8.26
CA PRO A 192 -9.38 6.94 -7.99
C PRO A 192 -8.69 7.17 -6.64
N LEU A 193 -8.82 6.16 -5.78
CA LEU A 193 -8.11 5.96 -4.52
C LEU A 193 -6.69 6.54 -4.57
N PRO A 194 -6.15 7.03 -3.44
CA PRO A 194 -4.87 7.74 -3.40
C PRO A 194 -3.82 7.08 -4.28
N ARG A 195 -3.18 7.88 -5.14
CA ARG A 195 -1.92 7.46 -5.76
C ARG A 195 -0.97 7.20 -4.61
N THR A 196 -0.77 5.93 -4.26
CA THR A 196 0.28 5.48 -3.35
C THR A 196 1.62 5.83 -4.00
N SER A 197 2.02 7.10 -3.86
CA SER A 197 3.35 7.58 -4.18
C SER A 197 4.34 7.23 -3.07
N GLN A 198 4.15 6.08 -2.45
CA GLN A 198 5.23 5.39 -1.75
C GLN A 198 5.37 4.03 -2.41
N SER A 199 6.13 4.05 -3.51
CA SER A 199 6.79 2.86 -4.01
C SER A 199 7.40 2.12 -2.81
N PRO A 200 7.13 0.81 -2.62
CA PRO A 200 7.76 0.06 -1.56
C PRO A 200 9.26 0.27 -1.69
N ARG A 201 9.89 0.80 -0.63
CA ARG A 201 11.34 0.97 -0.52
C ARG A 201 11.98 -0.23 -1.20
N ARG A 202 12.66 0.00 -2.32
CA ARG A 202 13.50 -1.00 -2.97
C ARG A 202 14.41 -1.55 -1.88
N LEU A 203 14.12 -2.75 -1.38
CA LEU A 203 15.07 -3.54 -0.65
C LEU A 203 16.21 -3.79 -1.64
N GLY A 204 17.30 -3.05 -1.44
CA GLY A 204 18.52 -3.23 -2.21
C GLY A 204 18.97 -4.69 -2.13
N PRO A 205 19.69 -5.19 -3.16
CA PRO A 205 20.15 -6.56 -3.18
C PRO A 205 21.04 -6.82 -1.97
N ALA A 206 20.73 -7.90 -1.24
CA ALA A 206 21.58 -8.48 -0.21
C ALA A 206 22.83 -9.14 -0.80
#